data_AF-A0A5R9F791-F1
#
_entry.id   AF-A0A5R9F791-F1
#
_cell.length_a   1.000
_cell.length_b   1.000
_cell.length_c   1.000
_cell.angle_alpha   90.00
_cell.angle_beta   90.00
_cell.angle_gamma   90.00
#
_symmetry.space_group_name_H-M   'P 1'
#
loop_
_entity.id
_entity.type
_entity.pdbx_description
1 polymer ?
#
loop_
_entity_poly.entity_id
_entity_poly.type
_entity_poly.pdbx_seq_one_letter_code
_entity_poly.pdbx_strand_id
1 'polypeptide(L)'
;MHIQEQNIVGEHDAVVNQLFLVVSGSGWVAGENGKRIPIEQGQAAFWIKGETHTSGSEEGMTVIVLEGEDIVPSPMMKEID
;
A
#
# COMPACT_ATOMS: atom_id res chain seq x y z
N MET A 1 -1.90 10.69 -1.08
CA MET A 1 -3.20 10.28 -1.64
C MET A 1 -4.21 10.11 -0.51
N HIS A 2 -5.47 10.46 -0.71
CA HIS A 2 -6.54 10.20 0.25
C HIS A 2 -7.52 9.20 -0.38
N ILE A 3 -7.80 8.11 0.32
CA ILE A 3 -8.85 7.14 -0.02
C ILE A 3 -10.02 7.43 0.91
N GLN A 4 -11.16 7.81 0.34
CA GLN A 4 -12.36 8.07 1.12
C GLN A 4 -12.96 6.76 1.67
N GLU A 5 -13.88 6.89 2.60
CA GLU A 5 -14.69 5.79 3.12
C GLU A 5 -15.30 4.95 1.98
N GLN A 6 -15.24 3.62 2.16
CA GLN A 6 -15.74 2.60 1.23
C GLN A 6 -15.18 2.66 -0.20
N ASN A 7 -14.10 3.42 -0.45
CA ASN A 7 -13.47 3.49 -1.77
C ASN A 7 -12.30 2.52 -1.93
N ILE A 8 -12.05 2.17 -3.19
CA ILE A 8 -11.04 1.23 -3.63
C ILE A 8 -10.17 1.90 -4.70
N VAL A 9 -8.86 1.73 -4.58
CA VAL A 9 -7.93 1.92 -5.68
C VAL A 9 -7.87 0.60 -6.44
N GLY A 10 -8.40 0.63 -7.66
CA GLY A 10 -8.57 -0.55 -8.49
C GLY A 10 -7.26 -1.30 -8.78
N GLU A 11 -7.40 -2.51 -9.29
CA GLU A 11 -6.27 -3.39 -9.57
C GLU A 11 -5.39 -2.83 -10.68
N HIS A 12 -4.09 -2.78 -10.43
CA HIS A 12 -3.09 -2.38 -11.40
C HIS A 12 -1.71 -2.91 -11.02
N ASP A 13 -0.81 -2.91 -12.00
CA ASP A 13 0.58 -3.31 -11.81
C ASP A 13 1.42 -2.11 -11.35
N ALA A 14 2.35 -2.37 -10.44
CA ALA A 14 3.36 -1.39 -10.06
C ALA A 14 4.33 -1.17 -11.24
N VAL A 15 4.29 0.00 -11.90
CA VAL A 15 5.16 0.30 -13.06
C VAL A 15 6.64 0.47 -12.67
N VAL A 16 6.91 0.79 -11.41
CA VAL A 16 8.20 0.83 -10.70
C VAL A 16 7.95 0.39 -9.26
N ASN A 17 8.99 0.22 -8.42
CA ASN A 17 8.75 -0.11 -7.01
C ASN A 17 7.95 1.01 -6.32
N GLN A 18 7.01 0.63 -5.47
CA GLN A 18 6.13 1.55 -4.77
C GLN A 18 6.11 1.27 -3.27
N LEU A 19 6.26 2.32 -2.46
CA LEU A 19 6.01 2.28 -1.01
C LEU A 19 4.70 3.02 -0.71
N PHE A 20 3.75 2.32 -0.12
CA PHE A 20 2.44 2.81 0.27
C PHE A 20 2.37 2.96 1.79
N LEU A 21 2.69 4.14 2.30
CA LEU A 21 2.77 4.42 3.74
C LEU A 21 1.46 5.04 4.24
N VAL A 22 0.78 4.39 5.18
CA VAL A 22 -0.41 4.95 5.83
C VAL A 22 0.00 5.97 6.88
N VAL A 23 -0.44 7.23 6.73
CA VAL A 23 -0.11 8.31 7.66
C VAL A 23 -1.29 8.72 8.55
N SER A 24 -2.51 8.30 8.21
CA SER A 24 -3.72 8.46 9.04
C SER A 24 -4.81 7.51 8.57
N GLY A 25 -5.60 6.98 9.51
CA GLY A 25 -6.68 6.02 9.23
C GLY A 25 -6.17 4.59 9.05
N SER A 26 -7.01 3.73 8.49
CA SER A 26 -6.73 2.32 8.25
C SER A 26 -7.40 1.82 6.98
N GLY A 27 -6.99 0.66 6.50
CA GLY A 27 -7.55 0.04 5.31
C GLY A 27 -7.02 -1.36 5.11
N TRP A 28 -6.96 -1.76 3.85
CA TRP A 28 -6.41 -3.04 3.45
C TRP A 28 -5.66 -2.91 2.13
N VAL A 29 -4.72 -3.83 1.94
CA VAL A 29 -3.99 -4.04 0.69
C VAL A 29 -4.14 -5.50 0.26
N ALA A 30 -4.02 -5.77 -1.03
CA ALA A 30 -3.96 -7.13 -1.56
C ALA A 30 -3.00 -7.18 -2.75
N GLY A 31 -2.22 -8.26 -2.86
CA GLY A 31 -1.44 -8.58 -4.06
C GLY A 31 -2.22 -9.51 -5.01
N GLU A 32 -1.50 -10.20 -5.89
CA GLU A 32 -2.07 -11.08 -6.93
C GLU A 32 -3.06 -12.15 -6.41
N ASN A 33 -2.90 -12.63 -5.18
CA ASN A 33 -3.79 -13.64 -4.62
C ASN A 33 -5.16 -13.08 -4.15
N GLY A 34 -5.35 -11.77 -4.21
CA GLY A 34 -6.58 -11.07 -3.80
C GLY A 34 -6.87 -11.12 -2.30
N LYS A 35 -5.98 -11.70 -1.49
CA LYS A 35 -6.14 -11.76 -0.03
C LYS A 35 -5.91 -10.39 0.56
N ARG A 36 -6.97 -9.82 1.15
CA ARG A 36 -6.89 -8.57 1.90
C ARG A 36 -6.07 -8.75 3.17
N ILE A 37 -5.05 -7.93 3.31
CA ILE A 37 -4.21 -7.78 4.50
C ILE A 37 -4.54 -6.42 5.10
N PRO A 38 -4.95 -6.36 6.39
CA PRO A 38 -5.22 -5.08 7.04
C PRO A 38 -3.94 -4.25 7.15
N ILE A 39 -4.08 -2.94 7.02
CA ILE A 39 -2.99 -1.98 7.17
C ILE A 39 -3.49 -0.73 7.92
N GLU A 40 -2.65 -0.17 8.79
CA GLU A 40 -3.00 0.99 9.61
C GLU A 40 -1.88 2.03 9.68
N GLN A 41 -2.18 3.18 10.30
CA GLN A 41 -1.23 4.27 10.47
C GLN A 41 0.13 3.80 10.99
N GLY A 42 1.19 4.22 10.30
CA GLY A 42 2.58 3.85 10.62
C GLY A 42 3.07 2.57 9.94
N GLN A 43 2.19 1.83 9.26
CA GLN A 43 2.54 0.68 8.44
C GLN A 43 2.64 1.06 6.96
N ALA A 44 3.40 0.26 6.20
CA ALA A 44 3.51 0.41 4.77
C ALA A 44 3.41 -0.93 4.04
N ALA A 45 2.79 -0.91 2.85
CA ALA A 45 2.96 -1.96 1.86
C ALA A 45 4.09 -1.57 0.89
N PHE A 46 4.87 -2.55 0.46
CA PHE A 46 5.89 -2.35 -0.56
C PHE A 46 5.63 -3.32 -1.70
N TRP A 47 5.41 -2.78 -2.89
CA TRP A 47 5.18 -3.56 -4.11
C TRP A 47 6.37 -3.40 -5.04
N ILE A 48 6.83 -4.51 -5.59
CA ILE A 48 7.93 -4.51 -6.55
C ILE A 48 7.41 -4.26 -7.97
N LYS A 49 8.28 -3.76 -8.85
CA LYS A 49 7.95 -3.57 -10.27
C LYS A 49 7.33 -4.84 -10.89
N GLY A 50 6.17 -4.67 -11.49
CA GLY A 50 5.38 -5.73 -12.12
C GLY A 50 4.39 -6.44 -11.19
N GLU A 51 4.41 -6.16 -9.89
CA GLU A 51 3.46 -6.76 -8.95
C GLU A 51 2.07 -6.13 -9.09
N THR A 52 1.07 -6.96 -9.39
CA THR A 52 -0.34 -6.56 -9.38
C THR A 52 -0.85 -6.40 -7.96
N HIS A 53 -1.50 -5.28 -7.68
CA HIS A 53 -2.02 -4.98 -6.35
C HIS A 53 -3.31 -4.16 -6.36
N THR A 54 -4.01 -4.18 -5.23
CA THR A 54 -5.19 -3.37 -4.91
C THR A 54 -5.10 -2.82 -3.49
N SER A 55 -5.77 -1.70 -3.25
CA SER A 55 -5.93 -1.15 -1.90
C SER A 55 -7.30 -0.53 -1.72
N GLY A 56 -7.76 -0.44 -0.47
CA GLY A 56 -9.03 0.18 -0.15
C GLY A 56 -9.15 0.50 1.31
N SER A 57 -10.20 1.23 1.67
CA SER A 57 -10.48 1.57 3.05
C SER A 57 -11.98 1.59 3.32
N GLU A 58 -12.37 1.09 4.49
CA GLU A 58 -13.75 1.12 4.95
C GLU A 58 -14.08 2.46 5.62
N GLU A 59 -13.17 2.97 6.46
CA GLU A 59 -13.33 4.21 7.25
C GLU A 59 -12.56 5.42 6.69
N GLY A 60 -11.91 5.26 5.53
CA GLY A 60 -11.05 6.26 4.93
C GLY A 60 -9.62 6.23 5.46
N MET A 61 -8.66 6.55 4.59
CA MET A 61 -7.25 6.69 4.98
C MET A 61 -6.50 7.70 4.14
N THR A 62 -5.44 8.25 4.71
CA THR A 62 -4.48 9.09 4.00
C THR A 62 -3.13 8.38 3.96
N VAL A 63 -2.57 8.30 2.76
CA VAL A 63 -1.32 7.60 2.49
C VAL A 63 -0.33 8.50 1.75
N ILE A 64 0.95 8.25 1.93
CA ILE A 64 2.02 8.76 1.07
C ILE A 64 2.42 7.61 0.14
N VAL A 65 2.44 7.88 -1.16
CA VAL A 65 2.92 6.93 -2.18
C VAL A 65 4.25 7.46 -2.69
N LEU A 66 5.31 6.64 -2.55
CA LEU A 66 6.63 6.91 -3.10
C LEU A 66 6.91 5.90 -4.20
N GLU A 67 7.30 6.39 -5.37
CA GLU A 67 7.59 5.56 -6.54
C GLU A 67 9.02 5.80 -7.02
N GLY A 68 9.77 4.74 -7.31
CA GLY A 68 11.14 4.86 -7.82
C GLY A 68 11.80 3.51 -8.04
N GLU A 69 12.70 3.45 -9.03
CA GLU A 69 13.37 2.20 -9.41
C GLU A 69 14.24 1.62 -8.27
N ASP A 70 14.85 2.48 -7.44
CA ASP A 70 15.81 2.08 -6.39
C ASP A 70 15.27 2.24 -4.95
N ILE A 71 13.95 2.35 -4.76
CA ILE A 71 13.38 2.42 -3.40
C ILE A 71 13.56 1.08 -2.71
N VAL A 72 14.18 1.11 -1.53
CA VAL A 72 14.36 -0.04 -0.63
C VAL A 72 13.86 0.32 0.77
N PRO A 73 12.87 -0.41 1.34
CA PRO A 73 12.37 -0.13 2.69
C PRO A 73 13.37 -0.49 3.79
N SER A 74 14.11 -1.59 3.60
CA SER A 74 15.14 -2.05 4.53
C SER A 74 16.43 -1.24 4.36
N PRO A 75 17.14 -0.89 5.44
CA PRO A 75 16.94 -1.30 6.84
C PRO A 75 16.05 -0.35 7.66
N MET A 76 15.45 0.67 7.05
CA MET A 76 14.71 1.72 7.77
C MET A 76 13.34 1.26 8.27
N MET A 77 12.75 0.26 7.62
CA MET A 77 11.46 -0.31 7.97
C MET A 77 11.61 -1.79 8.31
N LYS A 78 11.04 -2.21 9.44
CA LYS A 78 10.99 -3.62 9.85
C LYS A 78 9.79 -4.29 9.18
N GLU A 79 10.02 -5.45 8.58
CA GLU A 79 8.94 -6.31 8.10
C GLU A 79 8.08 -6.78 9.27
N ILE A 80 6.77 -6.86 9.04
CA ILE A 80 5.77 -7.26 10.02
C ILE A 80 5.24 -8.62 9.58
N ASP A 81 5.23 -9.59 10.50
CA ASP A 81 4.76 -10.97 10.27
C ASP A 81 3.24 -11.07 10.11
#